data_AF-A0A527Z615-F1
#
_entry.id   AF-A0A527Z615-F1
#
_cell.length_a   1.000
_cell.length_b   1.000
_cell.length_c   1.000
_cell.angle_alpha   90.00
_cell.angle_beta   90.00
_cell.angle_gamma   90.00
#
_symmetry.space_group_name_H-M   'P 1'
#
loop_
_entity.id
_entity.type
_entity.pdbx_description
1 polymer ?
#
loop_
_entity_poly.entity_id
_entity_poly.type
_entity_poly.pdbx_seq_one_letter_code
_entity_poly.pdbx_strand_id
1 'polypeptide(L)'
;TEMEMAEPEPGLLRFTLTEAGIDYRIAAALTQSIEVVSRRVNELGTTEPIIQRQGSDRIMVQVPGLQDPQRLKDILGQTAKLTFQMVDQS
;
A
#
# COMPACT_ATOMS: atom_id res chain seq x y z
N THR A 1 9.50 -13.74 -14.93
CA THR A 1 9.47 -14.63 -13.76
C THR A 1 9.96 -13.84 -12.57
N GLU A 2 9.13 -13.69 -11.53
CA GLU A 2 9.47 -12.81 -10.38
C GLU A 2 10.65 -13.35 -9.56
N MET A 3 10.92 -14.66 -9.64
CA MET A 3 12.05 -15.30 -8.99
C MET A 3 12.79 -16.20 -9.98
N GLU A 4 14.10 -16.20 -9.88
CA GLU A 4 14.98 -17.16 -10.53
C GLU A 4 15.42 -18.21 -9.52
N MET A 5 15.43 -19.48 -9.93
CA MET A 5 15.88 -20.59 -9.12
C MET A 5 17.14 -21.18 -9.74
N ALA A 6 18.18 -21.32 -8.94
CA ALA A 6 19.42 -21.98 -9.33
C ALA A 6 19.77 -23.06 -8.29
N GLU A 7 20.37 -24.16 -8.75
CA GLU A 7 20.97 -25.18 -7.88
C GLU A 7 22.49 -25.11 -8.04
N PRO A 8 23.18 -24.23 -7.28
CA PRO A 8 24.64 -24.08 -7.40
C PRO A 8 25.41 -25.36 -7.00
N GLU A 9 24.84 -26.17 -6.09
CA GLU A 9 25.40 -27.42 -5.61
C GLU A 9 24.27 -28.45 -5.44
N PRO A 10 24.51 -29.76 -5.64
CA PRO A 10 23.48 -30.77 -5.47
C PRO A 10 22.82 -30.70 -4.09
N GLY A 11 21.52 -30.46 -4.06
CA GLY A 11 20.72 -30.33 -2.84
C GLY A 11 20.64 -28.91 -2.25
N LEU A 12 21.31 -27.90 -2.84
CA LEU A 12 21.19 -26.50 -2.44
C LEU A 12 20.41 -25.70 -3.48
N LEU A 13 19.17 -25.33 -3.16
CA LEU A 13 18.37 -24.43 -3.99
C LEU A 13 18.59 -22.97 -3.56
N ARG A 14 18.96 -22.12 -4.52
CA ARG A 14 19.01 -20.66 -4.38
C ARG A 14 17.86 -20.04 -5.15
N PHE A 15 17.04 -19.27 -4.45
CA PHE A 15 16.04 -18.41 -5.06
C PHE A 15 16.53 -16.96 -5.01
N THR A 16 16.59 -16.30 -6.16
CA THR A 16 16.96 -14.88 -6.28
C THR A 16 15.77 -14.14 -6.87
N LEU A 17 15.35 -13.05 -6.23
CA LEU A 17 14.39 -12.13 -6.84
C LEU A 17 15.03 -11.47 -8.05
N THR A 18 14.35 -11.54 -9.20
CA THR A 18 14.81 -10.84 -10.40
C THR A 18 14.53 -9.34 -10.25
N GLU A 19 15.30 -8.50 -10.93
CA GLU A 19 15.04 -7.06 -10.98
C GLU A 19 13.61 -6.76 -11.45
N ALA A 20 13.16 -7.44 -12.51
CA ALA A 20 11.79 -7.36 -13.00
C ALA A 20 10.75 -7.81 -11.96
N GLY A 21 11.08 -8.78 -11.11
CA GLY A 21 10.22 -9.22 -10.01
C GLY A 21 10.14 -8.18 -8.88
N ILE A 22 11.25 -7.53 -8.56
CA ILE A 22 11.27 -6.43 -7.58
C ILE A 22 10.40 -5.28 -8.08
N ASP A 23 10.59 -4.86 -9.33
CA ASP A 23 9.82 -3.76 -9.92
C ASP A 23 8.32 -4.05 -9.98
N TYR A 24 7.96 -5.28 -10.36
CA TYR A 24 6.57 -5.71 -10.36
C TYR A 24 5.96 -5.63 -8.95
N ARG A 25 6.68 -6.13 -7.93
CA ARG A 25 6.19 -6.10 -6.54
C ARG A 25 6.06 -4.67 -6.01
N ILE A 26 6.99 -3.78 -6.34
CA ILE A 26 6.90 -2.36 -5.99
C ILE A 26 5.68 -1.72 -6.65
N ALA A 27 5.47 -1.98 -7.95
CA ALA A 27 4.31 -1.46 -8.67
C ALA A 27 2.99 -1.97 -8.09
N ALA A 28 2.90 -3.27 -7.78
CA ALA A 28 1.72 -3.86 -7.16
C ALA A 28 1.43 -3.27 -5.76
N ALA A 29 2.47 -3.15 -4.92
CA ALA A 29 2.36 -2.55 -3.60
C ALA A 29 1.91 -1.09 -3.67
N LEU A 30 2.37 -0.34 -4.67
CA LEU A 30 1.98 1.04 -4.87
C LEU A 30 0.51 1.17 -5.30
N THR A 31 0.05 0.34 -6.24
CA THR A 31 -1.37 0.31 -6.64
C THR A 31 -2.28 0.02 -5.45
N GLN A 32 -1.94 -1.00 -4.65
CA GLN A 32 -2.67 -1.30 -3.42
C GLN A 32 -2.65 -0.13 -2.43
N SER A 33 -1.50 0.54 -2.30
CA SER A 33 -1.37 1.70 -1.41
C SER A 33 -2.25 2.87 -1.87
N ILE A 34 -2.35 3.13 -3.17
CA ILE A 34 -3.25 4.15 -3.75
C ILE A 34 -4.71 3.84 -3.39
N GLU A 35 -5.15 2.59 -3.50
CA GLU A 35 -6.52 2.19 -3.14
C GLU A 35 -6.80 2.39 -1.64
N VAL A 36 -5.83 2.06 -0.77
CA VAL A 36 -5.96 2.28 0.68
C VAL A 36 -6.06 3.77 1.00
N VAL A 37 -5.19 4.59 0.40
CA VAL A 37 -5.21 6.05 0.59
C VAL A 37 -6.53 6.62 0.08
N SER A 38 -7.01 6.19 -1.09
CA SER A 38 -8.29 6.64 -1.66
C SER A 38 -9.46 6.38 -0.72
N ARG A 39 -9.59 5.16 -0.19
CA ARG A 39 -10.65 4.84 0.78
C ARG A 39 -10.57 5.71 2.03
N ARG A 40 -9.38 5.93 2.59
CA ARG A 40 -9.18 6.77 3.78
C ARG A 40 -9.49 8.25 3.56
N VAL A 41 -9.17 8.77 2.37
CA VAL A 41 -9.46 10.18 2.05
C VAL A 41 -10.95 10.37 1.80
N ASN A 42 -11.63 9.41 1.18
CA ASN A 42 -13.08 9.47 0.95
C ASN A 42 -13.89 9.45 2.28
N GLU A 43 -13.34 8.88 3.36
CA GLU A 43 -13.95 8.94 4.69
C GLU A 43 -13.99 10.37 5.29
N LEU A 44 -13.20 11.32 4.75
CA LEU A 44 -13.15 12.70 5.23
C LEU A 44 -14.28 13.60 4.72
N GLY A 45 -15.00 13.22 3.66
CA GLY A 45 -16.14 14.00 3.16
C GLY A 45 -16.33 13.98 1.64
N THR A 46 -17.13 14.92 1.14
CA THR A 46 -17.74 14.96 -0.21
C THR A 46 -16.82 15.44 -1.34
N THR A 47 -15.56 15.74 -1.08
CA THR A 47 -14.64 16.22 -2.12
C THR A 47 -13.89 15.05 -2.75
N GLU A 48 -13.93 14.92 -4.07
CA GLU A 48 -13.11 13.93 -4.78
C GLU A 48 -11.62 14.31 -4.71
N PRO A 49 -10.77 13.51 -4.05
CA PRO A 49 -9.34 13.76 -3.99
C PRO A 49 -8.65 13.28 -5.26
N ILE A 50 -7.58 13.98 -5.68
CA ILE A 50 -6.71 13.52 -6.76
C ILE A 50 -5.55 12.75 -6.12
N ILE A 51 -5.50 11.44 -6.38
CA ILE A 51 -4.44 10.55 -5.89
C ILE A 51 -3.73 9.95 -7.08
N GLN A 52 -2.42 10.23 -7.18
CA GLN A 52 -1.62 9.81 -8.32
C GLN A 52 -0.26 9.32 -7.86
N ARG A 53 0.28 8.36 -8.62
CA ARG A 53 1.67 7.94 -8.48
C ARG A 53 2.60 9.09 -8.84
N GLN A 54 3.60 9.34 -8.00
CA GLN A 54 4.69 10.26 -8.28
C GLN A 54 6.02 9.48 -8.28
N GLY A 55 6.60 9.27 -9.46
CA GLY A 55 7.84 8.50 -9.58
C GLY A 55 7.68 7.01 -9.25
N SER A 56 8.74 6.37 -8.79
CA SER A 56 8.74 4.92 -8.55
C SER A 56 8.11 4.52 -7.21
N ASP A 57 8.18 5.39 -6.20
CA ASP A 57 7.99 5.06 -4.78
C ASP A 57 7.10 6.03 -3.99
N ARG A 58 6.57 7.09 -4.61
CA ARG A 58 5.76 8.11 -3.93
C ARG A 58 4.33 8.18 -4.45
N ILE A 59 3.44 8.67 -3.59
CA ILE A 59 2.04 8.96 -3.91
C ILE A 59 1.79 10.43 -3.62
N MET A 60 1.26 11.15 -4.62
CA MET A 60 0.78 12.52 -4.48
C MET A 60 -0.71 12.48 -4.16
N VAL A 61 -1.10 13.19 -3.10
CA VAL A 61 -2.50 13.32 -2.66
C VAL A 61 -2.86 14.79 -2.63
N GLN A 62 -3.89 15.17 -3.38
CA GLN A 62 -4.43 16.52 -3.39
C GLN A 62 -5.90 16.47 -2.99
N VAL A 63 -6.26 17.23 -1.94
CA VAL A 63 -7.64 17.31 -1.43
C VAL A 63 -8.07 18.78 -1.46
N PRO A 64 -8.87 19.20 -2.45
CA PRO A 64 -9.31 20.58 -2.52
C PRO A 64 -10.25 20.93 -1.36
N GLY A 65 -10.15 22.17 -0.86
CA GLY A 65 -11.00 22.63 0.24
C GLY A 65 -10.72 21.98 1.60
N LEU A 66 -9.62 21.25 1.75
CA LEU A 66 -9.23 20.66 3.03
C LEU A 66 -8.85 21.76 4.02
N GLN A 67 -9.64 21.90 5.08
CA GLN A 67 -9.42 22.91 6.12
C GLN A 67 -8.31 22.52 7.11
N ASP A 68 -8.14 21.22 7.38
CA ASP A 68 -7.15 20.70 8.33
C ASP A 68 -6.28 19.60 7.71
N PRO A 69 -5.07 19.95 7.21
CA PRO A 69 -4.10 18.99 6.71
C PRO A 69 -3.54 18.04 7.77
N GLN A 70 -3.56 18.42 9.05
CA GLN A 70 -3.01 17.60 10.13
C GLN A 70 -3.91 16.39 10.38
N ARG A 71 -5.23 16.61 10.43
CA ARG A 71 -6.23 15.53 10.52
C ARG A 71 -6.10 14.51 9.38
N LEU A 72 -5.85 14.98 8.15
CA LEU A 72 -5.61 14.09 7.01
C LEU A 72 -4.34 13.25 7.22
N LYS A 73 -3.24 13.86 7.67
CA LYS A 73 -2.01 13.13 7.98
C LYS A 73 -2.21 12.09 9.08
N ASP A 74 -2.99 12.40 10.10
CA ASP A 74 -3.24 11.48 11.22
C ASP A 74 -4.03 10.24 10.75
N ILE A 75 -5.05 10.43 9.93
CA ILE A 75 -5.83 9.32 9.34
C ILE A 75 -4.99 8.47 8.39
N LEU A 76 -4.14 9.10 7.57
CA LEU A 76 -3.24 8.37 6.67
C LEU A 76 -2.10 7.66 7.43
N GLY A 77 -1.62 8.24 8.53
CA GLY A 77 -0.54 7.69 9.36
C GLY A 77 -0.98 6.59 10.32
N GLN A 78 -2.27 6.52 10.66
CA GLN A 78 -2.77 5.50 11.57
C GLN A 78 -2.75 4.11 10.90
N THR A 79 -1.94 3.19 11.41
CA THR A 79 -1.98 1.80 10.96
C THR A 79 -3.30 1.18 11.42
N ALA A 80 -4.15 0.79 10.48
CA ALA A 80 -5.42 0.14 10.81
C ALA A 80 -5.14 -1.32 11.20
N LYS A 81 -5.29 -1.66 12.48
CA LYS A 81 -5.30 -3.04 12.97
C LYS A 81 -6.74 -3.49 13.11
N LEU A 82 -7.22 -4.31 12.17
CA LEU A 82 -8.51 -4.97 12.31
C LEU A 82 -8.33 -6.22 13.19
N THR A 83 -9.07 -6.28 14.29
CA THR A 83 -9.15 -7.48 15.13
C THR A 83 -10.60 -7.95 15.17
N PHE A 84 -10.79 -9.25 15.06
CA PHE A 84 -12.09 -9.88 15.23
C PHE A 84 -12.12 -10.50 16.62
N GLN A 85 -13.14 -10.19 17.40
CA GLN A 85 -13.39 -10.78 18.72
C GLN A 85 -14.73 -11.52 18.68
N MET A 86 -14.80 -12.66 19.35
CA MET A 86 -16.08 -13.35 19.53
C MET A 86 -16.92 -12.56 20.54
N VAL A 87 -18.19 -12.35 20.22
CA VAL A 87 -19.14 -11.67 21.11
C VAL A 87 -19.73 -12.73 22.05
N ASP A 88 -19.56 -12.54 23.35
CA ASP A 88 -20.24 -13.35 24.36
C ASP A 88 -21.75 -13.04 24.35
N GLN A 89 -22.59 -14.07 24.30
CA GLN A 89 -24.05 -13.96 24.23
C GLN A 89 -24.74 -14.34 25.55
N SER A 90 -23.99 -14.45 26.64
CA SER A 90 -24.50 -14.79 27.98
C SER A 90 -25.47 -13.75 28.55
#